data_AF-A0A9W7LXH5-F1
#
_entry.id   AF-A0A9W7LXH5-F1
#
_cell.length_a   1.000
_cell.length_b   1.000
_cell.length_c   1.000
_cell.angle_alpha   90.00
_cell.angle_beta   90.00
_cell.angle_gamma   90.00
#
_symmetry.space_group_name_H-M   'P 1'
#
loop_
_entity.id
_entity.type
_entity.pdbx_description
1 polymer ?
#
loop_
_entity_poly.entity_id
_entity_poly.type
_entity_poly.pdbx_seq_one_letter_code
_entity_poly.pdbx_strand_id
1 'polypeptide(L)'
;MANSSPTSVCLKLLIDLKSNTLVFAGAGKDFVDFLFNIMSLPVGTVIRLLSEHGMEGCTGNIYQSIENLGESYMQSATNKDILLKPMVTNYAANVALLLPTLQSSTYTNLYTCDYNHGSCCINVTNDPNTICPSCGRYAMDHNVTFVNPTSKPSCSSEVGFVKGAATYMITDDLVVRPMSIESIITLLNKLNTKDVGDLEVKVVSVGVDEAVKLLKASLRSKTAITDVFLEMKAGESDVSSSGGSVAIEENSG
;
A
#
# COMPACT_ATOMS: atom_id res chain seq x y z
N MET A 1 21.53 -15.46 -10.28
CA MET A 1 21.36 -14.17 -10.99
C MET A 1 20.32 -13.39 -10.22
N ALA A 2 20.71 -12.28 -9.59
CA ALA A 2 19.76 -11.41 -8.90
C ALA A 2 18.85 -10.79 -9.96
N ASN A 3 17.56 -11.14 -9.94
CA ASN A 3 16.57 -10.50 -10.79
C ASN A 3 16.31 -9.11 -10.19
N SER A 4 17.09 -8.12 -10.59
CA SER A 4 16.87 -6.73 -10.19
C SER A 4 15.54 -6.29 -10.82
N SER A 5 14.48 -6.28 -10.01
CA SER A 5 13.20 -5.72 -10.40
C SER A 5 13.38 -4.26 -10.85
N PRO A 6 12.65 -3.80 -11.88
CA PRO A 6 12.71 -2.42 -12.32
C PRO A 6 12.27 -1.49 -11.16
N THR A 7 13.05 -0.44 -10.91
CA THR A 7 12.82 0.56 -9.84
C THR A 7 11.69 1.55 -10.15
N SER A 8 11.06 1.42 -11.31
CA SER A 8 9.95 2.25 -11.75
C SER A 8 9.09 1.50 -12.77
N VAL A 9 7.79 1.76 -12.79
CA VAL A 9 6.84 1.21 -13.76
C VAL A 9 6.27 2.29 -14.67
N CYS A 10 5.90 1.92 -15.90
CA CYS A 10 5.34 2.84 -16.88
C CYS A 10 3.81 2.90 -16.77
N LEU A 11 3.26 4.11 -16.74
CA LEU A 11 1.82 4.38 -16.74
C LEU A 11 1.48 5.30 -17.92
N LYS A 12 0.46 4.94 -18.71
CA LYS A 12 0.04 5.73 -19.88
C LYS A 12 -1.26 6.47 -19.57
N LEU A 13 -1.20 7.79 -19.46
CA LEU A 13 -2.35 8.63 -19.19
C LEU A 13 -2.99 9.05 -20.52
N LEU A 14 -4.27 8.75 -20.72
CA LEU A 14 -5.06 9.34 -21.79
C LEU A 14 -5.77 10.57 -21.22
N ILE A 15 -5.49 11.74 -21.77
CA ILE A 15 -5.94 13.04 -21.24
C ILE A 15 -6.81 13.72 -22.31
N ASP A 16 -7.93 14.30 -21.90
CA ASP A 16 -8.69 15.24 -22.71
C ASP A 16 -8.09 16.63 -22.57
N LEU A 17 -7.51 17.16 -23.65
CA LEU A 17 -6.83 18.46 -23.67
C LEU A 17 -7.79 19.64 -23.51
N LYS A 18 -9.07 19.49 -23.87
CA LYS A 18 -10.04 20.58 -23.75
C LYS A 18 -10.40 20.85 -22.30
N SER A 19 -10.60 19.78 -21.54
CA SER A 19 -10.94 19.86 -20.12
C SER A 19 -9.72 19.76 -19.21
N ASN A 20 -8.55 19.38 -19.76
CA ASN A 20 -7.34 19.02 -19.01
C ASN A 20 -7.62 17.96 -17.93
N THR A 21 -8.44 16.96 -18.27
CA THR A 21 -8.84 15.90 -17.34
C THR A 21 -8.36 14.53 -17.81
N LEU A 22 -8.09 13.65 -16.84
CA LEU A 22 -7.76 12.26 -17.13
C LEU A 22 -9.01 11.51 -17.62
N VAL A 23 -8.90 10.89 -18.80
CA VAL A 23 -9.91 9.96 -19.32
C VAL A 23 -9.74 8.61 -18.64
N PHE A 24 -8.53 8.03 -18.73
CA PHE A 24 -8.09 6.88 -17.95
C PHE A 24 -6.57 6.75 -18.00
N ALA A 25 -6.01 5.94 -17.09
CA ALA A 25 -4.64 5.47 -17.14
C ALA A 25 -4.57 4.01 -17.59
N GLY A 26 -3.77 3.72 -18.62
CA GLY A 26 -3.44 2.39 -19.10
C GLY A 26 -2.20 1.86 -18.37
N ALA A 27 -2.32 0.68 -17.78
CA ALA A 27 -1.29 0.07 -16.94
C ALA A 27 -1.09 -1.42 -17.23
N GLY A 28 0.16 -1.88 -17.07
CA GLY A 28 0.49 -3.30 -17.03
C GLY A 28 0.31 -3.92 -15.65
N LYS A 29 0.55 -5.23 -15.56
CA LYS A 29 0.44 -6.03 -14.32
C LYS A 29 1.16 -5.40 -13.13
N ASP A 30 2.40 -4.93 -13.29
CA ASP A 30 3.22 -4.50 -12.15
C ASP A 30 2.63 -3.33 -11.37
N PHE A 31 2.03 -2.35 -12.08
CA PHE A 31 1.36 -1.21 -11.44
C PHE A 31 0.05 -1.63 -10.76
N VAL A 32 -0.72 -2.53 -11.38
CA VAL A 32 -1.97 -3.03 -10.80
C VAL A 32 -1.71 -3.89 -9.57
N ASP A 33 -0.70 -4.74 -9.63
CA ASP A 33 -0.27 -5.52 -8.48
C ASP A 33 0.18 -4.61 -7.34
N PHE A 34 0.90 -3.52 -7.64
CA PHE A 34 1.19 -2.48 -6.65
C PHE A 34 -0.08 -1.90 -6.02
N LEU A 35 -1.07 -1.47 -6.82
CA LEU A 35 -2.32 -0.92 -6.28
C LEU A 35 -3.05 -1.92 -5.38
N PHE A 36 -3.14 -3.18 -5.80
CA PHE A 36 -3.80 -4.23 -5.02
C PHE A 36 -3.02 -4.58 -3.75
N ASN A 37 -1.69 -4.49 -3.80
CA ASN A 37 -0.85 -4.71 -2.63
C ASN A 37 -1.07 -3.69 -1.51
N ILE A 38 -1.48 -2.45 -1.84
CA ILE A 38 -1.82 -1.44 -0.82
C ILE A 38 -2.86 -1.99 0.17
N MET A 39 -3.84 -2.76 -0.32
CA MET A 39 -4.90 -3.35 0.51
C MET A 39 -4.40 -4.42 1.47
N SER A 40 -3.20 -4.96 1.26
CA SER A 40 -2.57 -5.95 2.15
C SER A 40 -1.70 -5.31 3.24
N LEU A 41 -1.44 -4.00 3.16
CA LEU A 41 -0.58 -3.31 4.12
C LEU A 41 -1.34 -3.05 5.42
N PRO A 42 -0.74 -3.37 6.58
CA PRO A 42 -1.27 -2.90 7.85
C PRO A 42 -1.32 -1.38 7.88
N VAL A 43 -2.37 -0.81 8.49
CA VAL A 43 -2.54 0.65 8.58
C VAL A 43 -1.31 1.32 9.18
N GLY A 44 -0.70 0.75 10.23
CA GLY A 44 0.54 1.28 10.82
C GLY A 44 1.69 1.41 9.82
N THR A 45 1.82 0.46 8.88
CA THR A 45 2.80 0.54 7.78
C THR A 45 2.45 1.67 6.82
N VAL A 46 1.19 1.80 6.42
CA VAL A 46 0.74 2.91 5.55
C VAL A 46 1.04 4.25 6.20
N ILE A 47 0.67 4.44 7.46
CA ILE A 47 0.92 5.69 8.19
C ILE A 47 2.42 5.99 8.30
N ARG A 48 3.25 4.98 8.60
CA ARG A 48 4.71 5.12 8.64
C ARG A 48 5.28 5.60 7.31
N LEU A 49 4.89 4.96 6.20
CA LEU A 49 5.33 5.33 4.85
C LEU A 49 4.94 6.76 4.48
N LEU A 50 3.74 7.17 4.86
CA LEU A 50 3.22 8.51 4.58
C LEU A 50 3.81 9.59 5.51
N SER A 51 4.28 9.22 6.71
CA SER A 51 4.87 10.16 7.67
C SER A 51 6.14 10.82 7.15
N GLU A 52 6.94 10.09 6.36
CA GLU A 52 8.12 10.62 5.67
C GLU A 52 7.76 11.67 4.59
N HIS A 53 6.51 11.70 4.14
CA HIS A 53 6.02 12.53 3.03
C HIS A 53 4.95 13.55 3.47
N GLY A 54 4.98 13.92 4.76
CA GLY A 54 4.04 14.86 5.36
C GLY A 54 2.65 14.25 5.49
N MET A 55 2.49 13.32 6.43
CA MET A 55 1.17 12.76 6.77
C MET A 55 0.22 13.88 7.19
N GLU A 56 -1.02 13.83 6.70
CA GLU A 56 -2.09 14.75 7.12
C GLU A 56 -3.28 13.93 7.57
N GLY A 57 -4.08 14.50 8.47
CA GLY A 57 -5.09 13.81 9.25
C GLY A 57 -4.58 13.41 10.64
N CYS A 58 -5.47 12.89 11.48
CA CYS A 58 -5.18 12.62 12.90
C CYS A 58 -4.57 11.23 13.17
N THR A 59 -4.53 10.33 12.18
CA THR A 59 -3.93 9.00 12.34
C THR A 59 -2.41 9.07 12.52
N GLY A 60 -1.75 10.10 11.97
CA GLY A 60 -0.35 10.41 12.29
C GLY A 60 -0.13 10.70 13.77
N ASN A 61 -1.08 11.37 14.43
CA ASN A 61 -1.00 11.64 15.87
C ASN A 61 -1.08 10.35 16.69
N ILE A 62 -1.87 9.35 16.25
CA ILE A 62 -1.92 8.03 16.91
C ILE A 62 -0.56 7.34 16.80
N TYR A 63 0.03 7.32 15.60
CA TYR A 63 1.36 6.75 15.37
C TYR A 63 2.42 7.43 16.25
N GLN A 64 2.46 8.77 16.24
CA GLN A 64 3.39 9.56 17.06
C GLN A 64 3.13 9.40 18.57
N SER A 65 1.88 9.21 18.99
CA SER A 65 1.55 8.93 20.39
C SER A 65 2.15 7.61 20.83
N ILE A 66 2.04 6.55 20.02
CA ILE A 66 2.68 5.25 20.29
C ILE A 66 4.20 5.42 20.37
N GLU A 67 4.80 6.17 19.43
CA GLU A 67 6.24 6.44 19.37
C GLU A 67 6.77 7.23 20.58
N ASN A 68 5.99 8.18 21.11
CA ASN A 68 6.40 9.01 22.23
C ASN A 68 5.99 8.47 23.60
N LEU A 69 5.09 7.48 23.65
CA LEU A 69 4.63 6.93 24.92
C LEU A 69 5.80 6.25 25.65
N GLY A 70 6.03 6.66 26.90
CA GLY A 70 7.10 6.13 27.75
C GLY A 70 6.85 4.66 28.13
N GLU A 71 7.94 3.93 28.38
CA GLU A 71 7.89 2.48 28.65
C GLU A 71 7.03 2.11 29.86
N SER A 72 6.95 2.98 30.87
CA SER A 72 6.11 2.76 32.07
C SER A 72 4.61 2.69 31.77
N TYR A 73 4.17 3.17 30.60
CA TYR A 73 2.77 3.18 30.17
C TYR A 73 2.45 2.08 29.15
N MET A 74 3.46 1.35 28.66
CA MET A 74 3.32 0.22 27.76
C MET A 74 3.64 -1.08 28.51
N GLN A 75 2.93 -2.16 28.20
CA GLN A 75 3.24 -3.45 28.84
C GLN A 75 4.62 -4.01 28.45
N SER A 76 5.14 -3.66 27.26
CA SER A 76 6.49 -4.00 26.83
C SER A 76 6.97 -3.07 25.72
N ALA A 77 8.29 -2.88 25.61
CA ALA A 77 8.91 -2.19 24.47
C ALA A 77 8.65 -2.94 23.15
N THR A 78 8.60 -4.27 23.17
CA THR A 78 8.29 -5.11 22.01
C THR A 78 6.91 -4.79 21.40
N ASN A 79 5.90 -4.49 22.23
CA ASN A 79 4.56 -4.13 21.74
C ASN A 79 4.57 -2.84 20.93
N LYS A 80 5.45 -1.90 21.27
CA LYS A 80 5.59 -0.62 20.57
C LYS A 80 6.13 -0.82 19.16
N ASP A 81 7.18 -1.63 19.01
CA ASP A 81 7.73 -1.96 17.69
C ASP A 81 6.74 -2.73 16.81
N ILE A 82 5.96 -3.67 17.39
CA ILE A 82 4.93 -4.42 16.65
C ILE A 82 3.86 -3.48 16.06
N LEU A 83 3.48 -2.42 16.78
CA LEU A 83 2.46 -1.47 16.32
C LEU A 83 3.01 -0.46 15.29
N LEU A 84 4.24 0.02 15.48
CA LEU A 84 4.89 1.00 14.60
C LEU A 84 5.43 0.36 13.32
N LYS A 85 5.86 -0.90 13.40
CA LYS A 85 6.50 -1.66 12.31
C LYS A 85 5.84 -3.04 12.17
N PRO A 86 4.52 -3.09 11.93
CA PRO A 86 3.81 -4.36 11.86
C PRO A 86 4.35 -5.21 10.73
N MET A 87 4.36 -6.52 10.96
CA MET A 87 4.77 -7.51 9.97
C MET A 87 3.89 -7.40 8.74
N VAL A 88 4.52 -7.26 7.58
CA VAL A 88 3.83 -7.32 6.29
C VAL A 88 4.04 -8.72 5.73
N THR A 89 2.96 -9.50 5.69
CA THR A 89 3.00 -10.80 5.03
C THR A 89 2.88 -10.57 3.52
N ASN A 90 3.93 -10.95 2.78
CA ASN A 90 3.89 -10.85 1.33
C ASN A 90 3.15 -12.08 0.74
N TYR A 91 1.83 -11.99 0.64
CA TYR A 91 0.98 -13.08 0.15
C TYR A 91 1.16 -13.39 -1.35
N ALA A 92 1.67 -12.43 -2.13
CA ALA A 92 1.95 -12.60 -3.55
C ALA A 92 3.46 -12.42 -3.77
N ALA A 93 4.21 -13.52 -3.82
CA ALA A 93 5.67 -13.48 -3.95
C ALA A 93 6.14 -12.37 -4.93
N ASN A 94 6.97 -11.45 -4.44
CA ASN A 94 7.63 -10.37 -5.20
C ASN A 94 6.86 -9.07 -5.49
N VAL A 95 5.75 -8.73 -4.82
CA VAL A 95 5.14 -7.39 -4.98
C VAL A 95 5.81 -6.33 -4.09
N ALA A 96 7.06 -6.00 -4.41
CA ALA A 96 7.85 -4.95 -3.73
C ALA A 96 8.38 -3.88 -4.70
N LEU A 97 7.64 -3.60 -5.78
CA LEU A 97 8.20 -2.83 -6.90
C LEU A 97 8.23 -1.32 -6.68
N LEU A 98 7.38 -0.76 -5.81
CA LEU A 98 7.17 0.70 -5.73
C LEU A 98 6.93 1.23 -4.30
N LEU A 99 7.22 0.44 -3.27
CA LEU A 99 7.19 0.91 -1.90
C LEU A 99 8.61 0.88 -1.35
N PRO A 100 8.99 1.83 -0.46
CA PRO A 100 10.26 1.76 0.26
C PRO A 100 10.45 0.38 0.87
N THR A 101 11.69 -0.12 0.94
CA THR A 101 12.05 -1.47 1.38
C THR A 101 11.30 -1.84 2.66
N LEU A 102 10.15 -2.50 2.50
CA LEU A 102 9.43 -3.14 3.57
C LEU A 102 10.29 -4.33 3.92
N GLN A 103 11.20 -4.15 4.89
CA GLN A 103 11.85 -5.29 5.52
C GLN A 103 10.72 -6.20 5.98
N SER A 104 10.56 -7.34 5.31
CA SER A 104 9.76 -8.44 5.82
C SER A 104 10.35 -8.69 7.20
N SER A 105 9.63 -8.32 8.26
CA SER A 105 10.08 -8.69 9.59
C SER A 105 10.24 -10.20 9.54
N THR A 106 11.41 -10.68 9.99
CA THR A 106 11.60 -12.11 10.28
C THR A 106 10.35 -12.56 11.01
N TYR A 107 9.67 -13.57 10.45
CA TYR A 107 8.39 -14.07 10.94
C TYR A 107 8.34 -13.95 12.46
N THR A 108 7.23 -13.42 13.00
CA THR A 108 6.96 -13.60 14.43
C THR A 108 7.15 -15.09 14.68
N ASN A 109 8.20 -15.46 15.41
CA ASN A 109 8.58 -16.86 15.54
C ASN A 109 7.32 -17.61 15.99
N LEU A 110 6.91 -18.58 15.18
CA LEU A 110 5.77 -19.39 15.52
C LEU A 110 6.33 -20.55 16.30
N TYR A 111 5.68 -20.90 17.39
CA TYR A 111 6.10 -22.00 18.22
C TYR A 111 5.00 -23.05 18.30
N THR A 112 5.41 -24.30 18.42
CA THR A 112 4.54 -25.45 18.63
C THR A 112 5.01 -26.24 19.85
N CYS A 113 4.23 -27.23 20.25
CA CYS A 113 4.64 -28.18 21.27
C CYS A 113 5.41 -29.33 20.61
N ASP A 114 6.62 -29.61 21.07
CA ASP A 114 7.45 -30.73 20.59
C ASP A 114 6.99 -32.10 21.12
N TYR A 115 5.93 -32.14 21.96
CA TYR A 115 5.53 -33.37 22.62
C TYR A 115 4.76 -34.31 21.68
N ASN A 116 5.27 -35.54 21.58
CA ASN A 116 4.93 -36.58 20.61
C ASN A 116 3.56 -37.28 20.87
N HIS A 117 2.51 -36.51 21.16
CA HIS A 117 1.13 -36.97 21.03
C HIS A 117 0.56 -36.42 19.72
N GLY A 118 -0.01 -37.29 18.88
CA GLY A 118 -0.52 -36.91 17.56
C GLY A 118 -1.56 -35.77 17.51
N SER A 119 -2.05 -35.29 18.66
CA SER A 119 -2.94 -34.13 18.82
C SER A 119 -2.27 -32.84 19.33
N CYS A 120 -1.01 -32.88 19.78
CA CYS A 120 -0.29 -31.70 20.29
C CYS A 120 0.26 -30.80 19.19
N CYS A 121 0.56 -31.36 18.01
CA CYS A 121 1.24 -30.67 16.91
C CYS A 121 0.35 -29.74 16.05
N ILE A 122 -0.92 -29.55 16.43
CA ILE A 122 -1.89 -28.78 15.62
C ILE A 122 -1.93 -27.31 16.05
N ASN A 123 -1.56 -27.01 17.29
CA ASN A 123 -1.61 -25.63 17.79
C ASN A 123 -0.29 -24.91 17.48
N VAL A 124 -0.40 -23.63 17.18
CA VAL A 124 0.72 -22.70 17.02
C VAL A 124 0.50 -21.46 17.87
N THR A 125 1.57 -20.89 18.42
CA THR A 125 1.57 -19.65 19.22
C THR A 125 2.67 -18.72 18.72
N ASN A 126 2.56 -17.44 19.01
CA ASN A 126 3.63 -16.46 18.80
C ASN A 126 4.39 -16.11 20.10
N ASP A 127 3.98 -16.69 21.24
CA ASP A 127 4.65 -16.58 22.54
C ASP A 127 5.15 -17.97 22.98
N PRO A 128 6.49 -18.17 23.13
CA PRO A 128 7.06 -19.46 23.50
C PRO A 128 6.70 -19.91 24.92
N ASN A 129 6.13 -19.04 25.76
CA ASN A 129 5.70 -19.36 27.12
C ASN A 129 4.25 -19.86 27.18
N THR A 130 3.51 -19.81 26.07
CA THR A 130 2.12 -20.28 26.02
C THR A 130 2.05 -21.78 26.31
N ILE A 131 1.23 -22.17 27.28
CA ILE A 131 0.98 -23.57 27.59
C ILE A 131 0.15 -24.20 26.47
N CYS A 132 0.61 -25.34 25.94
CA CYS A 132 -0.08 -26.05 24.89
C CYS A 132 -1.47 -26.52 25.36
N PRO A 133 -2.56 -26.14 24.68
CA PRO A 133 -3.91 -26.48 25.13
C PRO A 133 -4.22 -27.99 25.00
N SER A 134 -3.49 -28.72 24.15
CA SER A 134 -3.68 -30.17 23.97
C SER A 134 -3.06 -31.00 25.10
N CYS A 135 -1.85 -30.63 25.59
CA CYS A 135 -1.19 -31.39 26.65
C CYS A 135 -1.36 -30.77 28.06
N GLY A 136 -1.68 -29.47 28.13
CA GLY A 136 -1.95 -28.73 29.36
C GLY A 136 -0.77 -28.58 30.32
N ARG A 137 0.46 -28.94 29.91
CA ARG A 137 1.63 -28.98 30.81
C ARG A 137 2.89 -28.37 30.23
N TYR A 138 3.10 -28.47 28.92
CA TYR A 138 4.33 -28.00 28.29
C TYR A 138 4.12 -26.66 27.62
N ALA A 139 5.12 -25.80 27.74
CA ALA A 139 5.20 -24.59 26.93
C ALA A 139 5.38 -24.98 25.46
N MET A 140 4.83 -24.17 24.57
CA MET A 140 5.02 -24.30 23.14
C MET A 140 6.27 -23.51 22.75
N ASP A 141 7.45 -24.08 22.97
CA ASP A 141 8.77 -23.41 22.79
C ASP A 141 9.52 -23.86 21.53
N HIS A 142 8.95 -24.80 20.76
CA HIS A 142 9.57 -25.33 19.57
C HIS A 142 9.28 -24.45 18.35
N ASN A 143 10.29 -23.75 17.83
CA ASN A 143 10.12 -22.85 16.70
C ASN A 143 9.74 -23.62 15.41
N VAL A 144 8.75 -23.12 14.67
CA VAL A 144 8.33 -23.65 13.38
C VAL A 144 8.61 -22.65 12.28
N THR A 145 9.11 -23.16 11.17
CA THR A 145 9.37 -22.35 9.98
C THR A 145 8.07 -22.17 9.20
N PHE A 146 7.62 -20.92 9.08
CA PHE A 146 6.58 -20.58 8.11
C PHE A 146 7.15 -20.70 6.70
N VAL A 147 6.66 -21.68 5.95
CA VAL A 147 7.05 -21.86 4.55
C VAL A 147 6.03 -21.12 3.69
N ASN A 148 6.48 -20.06 3.02
CA ASN A 148 5.65 -19.42 2.00
C ASN A 148 5.25 -20.45 0.94
N PRO A 149 4.00 -20.40 0.43
CA PRO A 149 3.60 -21.26 -0.68
C PRO A 149 4.55 -21.08 -1.86
N THR A 150 5.42 -22.06 -2.12
CA THR A 150 6.21 -22.06 -3.34
C THR A 150 5.23 -22.32 -4.48
N SER A 151 5.08 -21.38 -5.40
CA SER A 151 4.39 -21.62 -6.67
C SER A 151 5.04 -22.83 -7.32
N LYS A 152 4.33 -23.97 -7.38
CA LYS A 152 4.75 -25.11 -8.19
C LYS A 152 4.98 -24.61 -9.62
N PRO A 153 6.04 -25.04 -10.33
CA PRO A 153 6.25 -24.65 -11.71
C PRO A 153 5.25 -25.42 -12.59
N SER A 154 4.00 -24.98 -12.61
CA SER A 154 3.13 -25.19 -13.77
C SER A 154 3.59 -24.23 -14.87
N CYS A 155 3.43 -24.61 -16.14
CA CYS A 155 3.94 -23.94 -17.36
C CYS A 155 3.53 -22.47 -17.61
N SER A 156 3.09 -21.73 -16.60
CA SER A 156 2.78 -20.31 -16.63
C SER A 156 3.17 -19.68 -15.29
N SER A 157 4.48 -19.56 -15.03
CA SER A 157 5.02 -18.98 -13.80
C SER A 157 4.83 -17.45 -13.73
N GLU A 158 3.59 -16.99 -13.90
CA GLU A 158 3.20 -15.62 -13.57
C GLU A 158 2.88 -15.56 -12.08
N VAL A 159 3.61 -14.72 -11.35
CA VAL A 159 3.44 -14.49 -9.91
C VAL A 159 2.91 -13.08 -9.73
N GLY A 160 1.90 -12.87 -8.88
CA GLY A 160 1.23 -11.58 -8.69
C GLY A 160 -0.27 -11.75 -8.47
N PHE A 161 -1.01 -10.65 -8.47
CA PHE A 161 -2.47 -10.67 -8.31
C PHE A 161 -3.18 -10.78 -9.67
N VAL A 162 -2.63 -10.15 -10.70
CA VAL A 162 -3.25 -10.07 -12.02
C VAL A 162 -2.40 -10.70 -13.14
N LYS A 163 -3.00 -10.93 -14.30
CA LYS A 163 -2.34 -11.62 -15.44
C LYS A 163 -1.39 -10.68 -16.18
N GLY A 164 -0.18 -11.16 -16.48
CA GLY A 164 0.90 -10.37 -17.08
C GLY A 164 0.64 -9.97 -18.53
N ALA A 165 0.01 -10.86 -19.30
CA ALA A 165 -0.36 -10.62 -20.69
C ALA A 165 -1.52 -9.61 -20.87
N ALA A 166 -2.19 -9.19 -19.80
CA ALA A 166 -3.32 -8.26 -19.87
C ALA A 166 -2.88 -6.80 -19.65
N THR A 167 -3.61 -5.89 -20.29
CA THR A 167 -3.53 -4.44 -19.99
C THR A 167 -4.78 -4.02 -19.24
N TYR A 168 -4.61 -3.10 -18.30
CA TYR A 168 -5.66 -2.62 -17.41
C TYR A 168 -5.91 -1.14 -17.66
N MET A 169 -7.17 -0.77 -17.53
CA MET A 169 -7.67 0.59 -17.50
C MET A 169 -7.91 0.98 -16.04
N ILE A 170 -7.46 2.16 -15.67
CA ILE A 170 -7.54 2.68 -14.31
C ILE A 170 -8.16 4.07 -14.38
N THR A 171 -9.29 4.28 -13.72
CA THR A 171 -9.91 5.61 -13.64
C THR A 171 -9.19 6.49 -12.62
N ASP A 172 -9.51 7.78 -12.61
CA ASP A 172 -8.85 8.75 -11.74
C ASP A 172 -9.08 8.48 -10.23
N ASP A 173 -10.20 7.86 -9.88
CA ASP A 173 -10.53 7.33 -8.55
C ASP A 173 -10.00 5.92 -8.30
N LEU A 174 -9.01 5.47 -9.11
CA LEU A 174 -8.29 4.20 -9.00
C LEU A 174 -9.11 2.93 -9.22
N VAL A 175 -10.26 3.02 -9.89
CA VAL A 175 -11.02 1.81 -10.28
C VAL A 175 -10.27 1.08 -11.39
N VAL A 176 -9.84 -0.14 -11.11
CA VAL A 176 -9.13 -1.01 -12.06
C VAL A 176 -10.10 -1.90 -12.84
N ARG A 177 -9.98 -1.93 -14.16
CA ARG A 177 -10.76 -2.80 -15.07
C ARG A 177 -9.86 -3.37 -16.17
N PRO A 178 -10.15 -4.57 -16.72
CA PRO A 178 -9.49 -5.03 -17.93
C PRO A 178 -9.72 -4.02 -19.07
N MET A 179 -8.67 -3.73 -19.84
CA MET A 179 -8.80 -2.86 -20.99
C MET A 179 -9.50 -3.62 -22.14
N SER A 180 -10.58 -3.06 -22.67
CA SER A 180 -11.23 -3.54 -23.88
C SER A 180 -11.56 -2.38 -24.81
N ILE A 181 -11.51 -2.63 -26.13
CA ILE A 181 -11.84 -1.62 -27.15
C ILE A 181 -13.27 -1.10 -26.94
N GLU A 182 -14.21 -1.99 -26.63
CA GLU A 182 -15.60 -1.63 -26.32
C GLU A 182 -15.70 -0.68 -25.11
N SER A 183 -14.95 -0.96 -24.04
CA SER A 183 -14.92 -0.10 -22.84
C SER A 183 -14.32 1.27 -23.16
N ILE A 184 -13.27 1.33 -23.98
CA ILE A 184 -12.65 2.59 -24.42
C ILE A 184 -13.67 3.40 -25.24
N ILE A 185 -14.31 2.81 -26.25
CA ILE A 185 -15.31 3.49 -27.08
C ILE A 185 -16.47 4.00 -26.22
N THR A 186 -16.97 3.18 -25.30
CA THR A 186 -18.05 3.55 -24.38
C THR A 186 -17.67 4.75 -23.51
N LEU A 187 -16.43 4.77 -23.00
CA LEU A 187 -15.92 5.86 -22.18
C LEU A 187 -15.76 7.16 -22.99
N LEU A 188 -15.21 7.07 -24.21
CA LEU A 188 -15.08 8.22 -25.12
C LEU A 188 -16.45 8.81 -25.49
N ASN A 189 -17.42 7.95 -25.81
CA ASN A 189 -18.80 8.38 -26.07
C ASN A 189 -19.43 9.08 -24.85
N LYS A 190 -19.17 8.58 -23.63
CA LYS A 190 -19.68 9.19 -22.40
C LYS A 190 -19.08 10.57 -22.14
N LEU A 191 -17.81 10.78 -22.50
CA LEU A 191 -17.12 12.05 -22.35
C LEU A 191 -17.45 13.05 -23.47
N ASN A 192 -18.30 12.67 -24.44
CA ASN A 192 -18.69 13.51 -25.57
C ASN A 192 -17.49 14.04 -26.36
N THR A 193 -16.40 13.27 -26.40
CA THR A 193 -15.18 13.60 -27.16
C THR A 193 -15.49 13.42 -28.64
N LYS A 194 -15.93 14.51 -29.30
CA LYS A 194 -16.33 14.52 -30.71
C LYS A 194 -15.15 14.44 -31.67
N ASP A 195 -13.96 14.81 -31.20
CA ASP A 195 -12.73 14.79 -31.97
C ASP A 195 -11.64 14.07 -31.18
N VAL A 196 -11.10 13.01 -31.77
CA VAL A 196 -9.98 12.23 -31.20
C VAL A 196 -8.70 13.08 -31.19
N GLY A 197 -8.64 14.14 -32.01
CA GLY A 197 -7.51 15.09 -32.03
C GLY A 197 -7.32 15.87 -30.73
N ASP A 198 -8.32 15.92 -29.85
CA ASP A 198 -8.22 16.56 -28.53
C ASP A 198 -7.69 15.63 -27.43
N LEU A 199 -7.35 14.38 -27.77
CA LEU A 199 -6.83 13.40 -26.81
C LEU A 199 -5.32 13.28 -26.91
N GLU A 200 -4.65 13.32 -25.75
CA GLU A 200 -3.20 13.13 -25.65
C GLU A 200 -2.87 11.89 -24.82
N VAL A 201 -1.89 11.10 -25.28
CA VAL A 201 -1.28 10.05 -24.46
C VAL A 201 0.01 10.57 -23.84
N LYS A 202 -0.02 10.81 -22.53
CA LYS A 202 1.16 11.17 -21.74
C LYS A 202 1.70 9.92 -21.04
N VAL A 203 2.97 9.61 -21.27
CA VAL A 203 3.64 8.49 -20.58
C VAL A 203 4.36 9.02 -19.35
N VAL A 204 4.07 8.45 -18.19
CA VAL A 204 4.74 8.79 -16.93
C VAL A 204 5.45 7.57 -16.35
N SER A 205 6.59 7.83 -15.72
CA SER A 205 7.32 6.83 -14.94
C SER A 205 6.90 6.95 -13.48
N VAL A 206 6.51 5.85 -12.86
CA VAL A 206 6.13 5.78 -11.46
C VAL A 206 7.25 5.08 -10.70
N GLY A 207 8.03 5.83 -9.94
CA GLY A 207 8.99 5.31 -8.98
C GLY A 207 8.40 5.22 -7.57
N VAL A 208 9.27 5.03 -6.58
CA VAL A 208 8.89 4.95 -5.16
C VAL A 208 8.23 6.25 -4.68
N ASP A 209 8.81 7.41 -5.02
CA ASP A 209 8.30 8.71 -4.56
C ASP A 209 6.90 9.00 -5.15
N GLU A 210 6.70 8.72 -6.44
CA GLU A 210 5.39 8.87 -7.10
C GLU A 210 4.36 7.91 -6.52
N ALA A 211 4.77 6.68 -6.21
CA ALA A 211 3.90 5.68 -5.61
C ALA A 211 3.46 6.04 -4.18
N VAL A 212 4.34 6.63 -3.38
CA VAL A 212 3.98 7.14 -2.05
C VAL A 212 3.05 8.36 -2.16
N LYS A 213 3.30 9.28 -3.11
CA LYS A 213 2.37 10.38 -3.42
C LYS A 213 1.00 9.87 -3.86
N LEU A 214 0.95 8.83 -4.71
CA LEU A 214 -0.29 8.22 -5.15
C LEU A 214 -1.04 7.51 -4.02
N LEU A 215 -0.32 6.81 -3.14
CA LEU A 215 -0.89 6.23 -1.91
C LEU A 215 -1.47 7.32 -1.00
N LYS A 216 -0.81 8.47 -0.89
CA LYS A 216 -1.33 9.61 -0.12
C LYS A 216 -2.60 10.17 -0.75
N ALA A 217 -2.59 10.37 -2.07
CA ALA A 217 -3.73 10.90 -2.81
C ALA A 217 -4.95 9.96 -2.77
N SER A 218 -4.73 8.65 -2.84
CA SER A 218 -5.82 7.64 -2.82
C SER A 218 -6.66 7.66 -1.54
N LEU A 219 -6.09 8.08 -0.41
CA LEU A 219 -6.77 8.16 0.87
C LEU A 219 -7.63 9.42 1.04
N ARG A 220 -7.52 10.39 0.12
CA ARG A 220 -8.13 11.73 0.29
C ARG A 220 -8.92 12.21 -0.90
N SER A 221 -8.49 11.82 -2.09
CA SER A 221 -8.97 12.37 -3.35
C SER A 221 -9.75 11.34 -4.15
N LYS A 222 -10.71 11.84 -4.91
CA LYS A 222 -11.39 11.08 -5.97
C LYS A 222 -10.70 11.24 -7.33
N THR A 223 -9.65 12.05 -7.40
CA THR A 223 -8.88 12.35 -8.61
C THR A 223 -7.40 12.06 -8.39
N ALA A 224 -7.09 10.91 -7.79
CA ALA A 224 -5.78 10.61 -7.24
C ALA A 224 -4.67 10.54 -8.30
N ILE A 225 -4.97 10.12 -9.53
CA ILE A 225 -3.98 10.09 -10.62
C ILE A 225 -3.73 11.51 -11.13
N THR A 226 -4.80 12.29 -11.32
CA THR A 226 -4.71 13.71 -11.70
C THR A 226 -3.87 14.48 -10.69
N ASP A 227 -4.16 14.35 -9.40
CA ASP A 227 -3.47 15.09 -8.33
C ASP A 227 -1.96 14.85 -8.28
N VAL A 228 -1.50 13.69 -8.75
CA VAL A 228 -0.08 13.29 -8.71
C VAL A 228 0.64 13.53 -10.04
N PHE A 229 -0.03 13.32 -11.18
CA PHE A 229 0.64 13.26 -12.49
C PHE A 229 0.20 14.35 -13.48
N LEU A 230 -0.86 15.09 -13.17
CA LEU A 230 -1.30 16.24 -13.94
C LEU A 230 -1.02 17.53 -13.15
N GLU A 231 -0.23 18.41 -13.75
CA GLU A 231 -0.06 19.76 -13.23
C GLU A 231 -1.38 20.51 -13.46
N MET A 232 -2.09 20.86 -12.38
CA MET A 232 -3.13 21.86 -12.48
C MET A 232 -2.46 23.16 -12.94
N LYS A 233 -2.80 23.64 -14.14
CA LYS A 233 -2.49 25.02 -14.53
C LYS A 233 -3.21 25.90 -13.52
N ALA A 234 -2.45 26.47 -12.58
CA ALA A 234 -2.98 27.38 -11.59
C ALA A 234 -3.64 28.55 -12.34
N GLY A 235 -4.97 28.58 -12.30
CA GLY A 235 -5.72 29.79 -12.58
C GLY A 235 -5.38 30.78 -11.47
N GLU A 236 -4.71 31.84 -11.85
CA GLU A 236 -4.47 33.04 -11.05
C GLU A 236 -5.78 33.47 -10.38
N SER A 237 -5.88 33.27 -9.07
CA SER A 237 -6.86 33.93 -8.23
C SER A 237 -6.18 34.30 -6.92
N ASP A 238 -5.64 35.53 -6.91
CA ASP A 238 -5.53 36.34 -5.71
C ASP A 238 -6.87 36.30 -4.97
N VAL A 239 -6.86 35.91 -3.71
CA VAL A 239 -7.44 36.70 -2.60
C VAL A 239 -6.79 36.25 -1.31
N SER A 240 -6.07 37.19 -0.71
CA SER A 240 -5.64 37.23 0.68
C SER A 240 -6.77 36.91 1.67
N SER A 241 -6.52 36.07 2.67
CA SER A 241 -7.10 36.30 4.00
C SER A 241 -6.12 35.97 5.12
N SER A 242 -5.78 37.05 5.83
CA SER A 242 -5.08 37.19 7.09
C SER A 242 -5.51 36.24 8.21
N GLY A 243 -4.51 35.76 8.95
CA GLY A 243 -4.31 36.08 10.38
C GLY A 243 -5.30 35.50 11.40
N GLY A 244 -4.79 34.59 12.24
CA GLY A 244 -5.45 34.18 13.47
C GLY A 244 -4.54 33.30 14.34
N SER A 245 -3.53 33.89 14.97
CA SER A 245 -2.77 33.24 16.06
C SER A 245 -3.61 33.31 17.34
N VAL A 246 -3.93 32.15 17.93
CA VAL A 246 -4.48 32.06 19.28
C VAL A 246 -3.34 31.64 20.20
N ALA A 247 -2.94 32.55 21.10
CA ALA A 247 -2.06 32.26 22.21
C ALA A 247 -2.82 31.47 23.29
N ILE A 248 -2.19 30.43 23.82
CA ILE A 248 -2.67 29.69 24.99
C ILE A 248 -2.10 30.40 26.22
N GLU A 249 -2.97 30.99 27.04
CA GLU A 249 -2.63 31.43 28.39
C GLU A 249 -2.52 30.22 29.32
N GLU A 250 -1.36 30.08 29.96
CA GLU A 250 -1.18 29.23 31.13
C GLU A 250 -1.82 29.93 32.34
N ASN A 251 -2.82 29.30 32.96
CA ASN A 251 -3.33 29.74 34.26
C ASN A 251 -2.81 28.80 35.34
N SER A 252 -1.90 29.32 36.18
CA SER A 252 -1.52 28.71 37.46
C SER A 252 -2.47 29.22 38.54
N GLY A 253 -3.21 28.32 39.17
CA GLY A 253 -4.03 28.55 40.36
C GLY A 253 -4.18 27.24 41.13
#